data_AF-A0A925XIS1-F1
#
_entry.id   AF-A0A925XIS1-F1
#
_cell.length_a   1.000
_cell.length_b   1.000
_cell.length_c   1.000
_cell.angle_alpha   90.00
_cell.angle_beta   90.00
_cell.angle_gamma   90.00
#
_symmetry.space_group_name_H-M   'P 1'
#
loop_
_entity.id
_entity.type
_entity.pdbx_description
1 polymer ?
#
loop_
_entity_poly.entity_id
_entity_poly.type
_entity_poly.pdbx_seq_one_letter_code
_entity_poly.pdbx_strand_id
1 'polypeptide(L)' 'MAAVIMETAAWAEAQFGSCALGDRRRNKRMVTFAMQVAARPDGSTPEQTESWADCKAAYRLFDGDDVSFAEIVAPHCR' A
#
# COMPACT_ATOMS: atom_id res chain seq x y z
N MET A 1 -8.70 -4.82 -26.01
CA MET A 1 -8.03 -5.16 -24.74
C MET A 1 -9.11 -5.37 -23.71
N ALA A 2 -9.20 -6.55 -23.11
CA ALA A 2 -10.10 -6.75 -21.98
C ALA A 2 -9.51 -6.00 -20.78
N ALA A 3 -10.25 -5.03 -20.22
CA ALA A 3 -9.87 -4.45 -18.94
C ALA A 3 -10.16 -5.49 -17.86
N VAL A 4 -9.11 -6.01 -17.23
CA VAL A 4 -9.27 -6.78 -15.99
C VAL A 4 -9.56 -5.77 -14.90
N ILE A 5 -10.84 -5.61 -14.55
CA ILE A 5 -11.24 -4.85 -13.37
C ILE A 5 -11.09 -5.79 -12.19
N MET A 6 -10.11 -5.52 -11.34
CA MET A 6 -9.88 -6.23 -10.10
C MET A 6 -10.34 -5.34 -8.94
N GLU A 7 -10.92 -5.96 -7.91
CA GLU A 7 -11.24 -5.27 -6.66
C GLU A 7 -9.98 -4.64 -6.05
N THR A 8 -10.08 -3.45 -5.48
CA THR A 8 -8.90 -2.70 -4.98
C THR A 8 -8.11 -3.50 -3.95
N ALA A 9 -8.79 -4.28 -3.11
CA ALA A 9 -8.17 -5.16 -2.12
C ALA A 9 -7.36 -6.29 -2.78
N ALA A 10 -7.93 -6.93 -3.80
CA ALA A 10 -7.25 -8.00 -4.54
C ALA A 10 -6.06 -7.44 -5.34
N TRP A 11 -6.21 -6.25 -5.90
CA TRP A 11 -5.11 -5.54 -6.55
C TRP A 11 -3.97 -5.23 -5.59
N ALA A 12 -4.28 -4.65 -4.43
CA ALA A 12 -3.27 -4.29 -3.45
C ALA A 12 -2.51 -5.51 -2.92
N GLU A 13 -3.20 -6.63 -2.68
CA GLU A 13 -2.56 -7.87 -2.25
C GLU A 13 -1.66 -8.44 -3.35
N ALA A 14 -2.12 -8.47 -4.60
CA ALA A 14 -1.32 -8.96 -5.72
C ALA A 14 -0.06 -8.11 -5.96
N GLN A 15 -0.15 -6.80 -5.75
CA GLN A 15 0.96 -5.87 -5.95
C GLN A 15 1.95 -5.85 -4.78
N PHE A 16 1.46 -5.78 -3.54
CA PHE A 16 2.28 -5.47 -2.36
C PHE A 16 2.32 -6.57 -1.31
N GLY A 17 1.54 -7.65 -1.46
CA GLY A 17 1.44 -8.73 -0.47
C GLY A 17 2.75 -9.48 -0.23
N SER A 18 3.69 -9.40 -1.19
CA SER A 18 5.02 -10.02 -1.10
C SER A 18 6.18 -9.06 -0.79
N CYS A 19 5.89 -7.80 -0.41
CA CYS A 19 6.91 -6.87 0.09
C CYS A 19 7.62 -7.44 1.33
N ALA A 20 8.88 -7.06 1.55
CA ALA A 20 9.70 -7.53 2.67
C ALA A 20 10.08 -6.39 3.63
N LEU A 21 9.10 -5.78 4.30
CA LEU A 21 9.28 -4.54 5.08
C LEU A 21 9.77 -4.76 6.53
N GLY A 22 10.49 -5.85 6.78
CA GLY A 22 11.06 -6.21 8.10
C GLY A 22 10.06 -6.64 9.19
N ASP A 23 8.76 -6.35 9.06
CA ASP A 23 7.70 -6.78 9.97
C ASP A 23 6.42 -7.10 9.18
N ARG A 24 5.80 -8.25 9.45
CA ARG A 24 4.55 -8.67 8.79
C ARG A 24 3.40 -7.66 8.96
N ARG A 25 3.39 -6.90 10.05
CA ARG A 25 2.42 -5.83 10.29
C ARG A 25 2.62 -4.64 9.34
N ARG A 26 3.87 -4.32 8.98
CA ARG A 26 4.19 -3.29 7.97
C ARG A 26 3.76 -3.75 6.58
N ASN A 27 4.00 -5.02 6.22
CA ASN A 27 3.49 -5.59 4.97
C ASN A 27 1.97 -5.47 4.87
N LYS A 28 1.25 -5.89 5.92
CA LYS A 28 -0.21 -5.75 5.97
C LYS A 28 -0.65 -4.29 5.84
N ARG A 29 0.05 -3.37 6.50
CA ARG A 29 -0.23 -1.93 6.40
C ARG A 29 0.01 -1.40 4.99
N MET A 30 1.04 -1.86 4.28
CA MET A 30 1.30 -1.49 2.89
C MET A 30 0.15 -1.90 1.97
N VAL A 31 -0.34 -3.14 2.10
CA VAL A 31 -1.51 -3.61 1.36
C VAL A 31 -2.75 -2.76 1.66
N THR A 32 -3.04 -2.50 2.94
CA THR A 32 -4.18 -1.65 3.32
C THR A 32 -4.06 -0.24 2.73
N PHE A 33 -2.88 0.37 2.81
CA PHE A 33 -2.65 1.70 2.26
C PHE A 33 -2.81 1.72 0.73
N ALA A 34 -2.24 0.74 0.03
CA ALA A 34 -2.36 0.63 -1.42
C ALA A 34 -3.83 0.48 -1.86
N MET A 35 -4.62 -0.34 -1.17
CA MET A 35 -6.05 -0.49 -1.42
C MET A 35 -6.78 0.86 -1.28
N GLN A 36 -6.49 1.61 -0.20
CA GLN A 36 -7.05 2.94 0.06
C GLN A 36 -6.69 3.95 -1.03
N VAL A 37 -5.42 3.98 -1.44
CA VAL A 37 -4.94 4.82 -2.56
C VAL A 37 -5.64 4.45 -3.86
N ALA A 38 -5.80 3.16 -4.17
CA ALA A 38 -6.47 2.72 -5.39
C ALA A 38 -7.96 3.06 -5.41
N ALA A 39 -8.62 3.14 -4.24
CA ALA A 39 -10.01 3.57 -4.13
C ALA A 39 -10.21 5.09 -4.31
N ARG A 40 -9.20 5.90 -3.98
CA ARG A 40 -9.22 7.37 -4.09
C ARG A 40 -7.91 7.92 -4.68
N PRO A 41 -7.55 7.56 -5.92
CA PRO A 41 -6.22 7.87 -6.48
C PRO A 41 -6.01 9.38 -6.72
N ASP A 42 -7.09 10.16 -6.75
CA ASP A 42 -7.11 11.62 -6.92
C ASP A 42 -6.94 12.41 -5.61
N GLY A 43 -6.99 11.74 -4.45
CA GLY A 43 -6.88 12.39 -3.14
C GLY A 43 -5.44 12.57 -2.66
N SER A 44 -5.25 13.52 -1.73
CA SER A 44 -4.06 13.56 -0.88
C SER A 44 -4.02 12.35 0.07
N THR A 45 -2.87 12.04 0.68
CA THR A 45 -2.76 10.91 1.65
C THR A 45 -3.82 10.95 2.76
N PRO A 46 -4.12 12.09 3.40
CA PRO A 46 -5.20 12.15 4.38
C PRO A 46 -6.59 11.88 3.79
N GLU A 47 -6.85 12.28 2.54
CA GLU A 47 -8.12 12.03 1.84
C GLU A 47 -8.23 10.60 1.31
N GLN A 48 -7.10 9.95 1.03
CA GLN A 48 -7.02 8.55 0.60
C GLN A 48 -7.34 7.60 1.75
N THR A 49 -6.93 7.92 2.97
CA THR A 49 -7.12 7.06 4.14
C THR A 49 -8.49 7.24 4.78
N GLU A 50 -9.18 6.14 5.09
CA GLU A 50 -10.57 6.15 5.60
C GLU A 50 -10.72 6.69 7.03
N SER A 51 -9.63 6.68 7.81
CA SER A 51 -9.65 7.08 9.21
C SER A 51 -8.39 7.84 9.61
N TRP A 52 -8.48 8.64 10.68
CA TRP A 52 -7.31 9.30 11.28
C TRP A 52 -6.23 8.30 11.75
N ALA A 53 -6.65 7.13 12.20
CA ALA A 53 -5.71 6.07 12.61
C ALA A 53 -4.93 5.54 11.40
N ASP A 54 -5.59 5.37 10.26
CA ASP A 54 -4.95 4.92 9.02
C ASP A 54 -4.03 5.98 8.42
N CYS A 55 -4.45 7.24 8.40
CA CYS A 55 -3.61 8.38 7.99
C CYS A 55 -2.28 8.38 8.76
N LYS A 56 -2.34 8.34 10.10
CA LYS A 56 -1.14 8.27 10.94
C LYS A 56 -0.32 7.00 10.68
N ALA A 57 -0.98 5.87 10.44
CA ALA A 57 -0.29 4.61 10.17
C ALA A 57 0.44 4.63 8.83
N ALA A 58 -0.11 5.29 7.80
CA ALA A 58 0.55 5.49 6.51
C ALA A 58 1.81 6.35 6.66
N TYR A 59 1.70 7.50 7.33
CA TYR A 59 2.88 8.35 7.58
C TYR A 59 3.96 7.62 8.40
N ARG A 60 3.58 6.88 9.45
CA ARG A 60 4.53 6.06 10.23
C ARG A 60 5.13 4.89 9.46
N LEU A 61 4.39 4.35 8.48
CA LEU A 61 4.92 3.31 7.61
C LEU A 61 6.07 3.89 6.77
N PHE A 62 5.86 5.05 6.14
CA PHE A 62 6.85 5.68 5.26
C PHE A 62 8.00 6.37 6.00
N ASP A 63 7.84 6.66 7.29
CA ASP A 63 8.90 7.16 8.18
C ASP A 63 9.78 6.02 8.77
N GLY A 64 9.49 4.76 8.44
CA GLY A 64 10.25 3.62 8.96
C GLY A 64 11.52 3.32 8.15
N ASP A 65 12.67 3.19 8.82
CA ASP A 65 13.96 2.89 8.18
C ASP A 65 13.96 1.62 7.32
N ASP A 66 13.19 0.60 7.72
CA ASP A 66 13.05 -0.67 7.00
C ASP A 66 12.06 -0.59 5.80
N VAL A 67 11.47 0.59 5.55
CA VAL A 67 10.50 0.83 4.48
C VAL A 67 11.13 1.78 3.46
N SER A 68 11.81 1.20 2.47
CA SER A 68 12.41 1.97 1.37
C SER A 68 11.62 1.81 0.07
N PHE A 69 11.83 2.75 -0.86
CA PHE A 69 11.28 2.63 -2.21
C PHE A 69 11.69 1.32 -2.90
N ALA A 70 12.94 0.89 -2.71
CA ALA A 70 13.46 -0.35 -3.30
C ALA A 70 12.69 -1.58 -2.80
N GLU A 71 12.43 -1.66 -1.49
CA GLU A 71 11.67 -2.76 -0.89
C GLU A 71 10.19 -2.75 -1.33
N ILE A 72 9.61 -1.56 -1.51
CA ILE A 72 8.23 -1.42 -1.98
C ILE A 72 8.10 -1.86 -3.45
N VAL A 73 9.04 -1.49 -4.32
CA VAL A 73 8.94 -1.77 -5.76
C VAL A 73 9.41 -3.19 -6.12
N ALA A 74 10.20 -3.85 -5.26
CA ALA A 74 10.80 -5.15 -5.52
C ALA A 74 9.83 -6.24 -6.04
N PRO A 75 8.58 -6.38 -5.54
CA PRO A 75 7.62 -7.35 -6.09
C PRO A 75 7.25 -7.11 -7.57
N HIS A 76 7.35 -5.86 -8.03
CA HIS A 76 6.94 -5.45 -9.38
C HIS A 76 8.05 -5.58 -10.43
N CYS A 77 9.29 -5.75 -10.00
CA CYS A 77 10.47 -5.79 -10.87
C CYS A 77 10.93 -7.21 -11.22
N ARG A 78 10.06 -8.21 -11.02
CA ARG A 78 10.36 -9.63 -11.28
C ARG A 78 9.91 -10.07 -12.66
#